data_AF-A0AAE2HVI2-F1
#
_entry.id   AF-A0AAE2HVI2-F1
#
_cell.length_a   1.000
_cell.length_b   1.000
_cell.length_c   1.000
_cell.angle_alpha   90.00
_cell.angle_beta   90.00
_cell.angle_gamma   90.00
#
_symmetry.space_group_name_H-M   'P 1'
#
loop_
_entity.id
_entity.type
_entity.pdbx_description
1 polymer ?
#
loop_
_entity_poly.entity_id
_entity_poly.type
_entity_poly.pdbx_seq_one_letter_code
_entity_poly.pdbx_strand_id
1 'polypeptide(L)'
;LHETRGDSEFRDDVVRVARDREPGVTLAQVAKDFGIHEMTLAKWMRRVAIDDGHKPGTTSTESAELRELRKRNRLLEQENEVLRRAAAYLSQANLPGKGSTRS
;
A
#
# COMPACT_ATOMS: atom_id res chain seq x y z
N LEU A 1 8.28 13.37 9.72
CA LEU A 1 6.96 12.86 9.23
C LEU A 1 5.92 13.97 8.98
N HIS A 2 6.28 15.26 9.08
CA HIS A 2 5.30 16.36 9.03
C HIS A 2 5.07 16.99 7.65
N GLU A 3 5.82 16.60 6.62
CA GLU A 3 5.81 17.28 5.32
C GLU A 3 4.69 16.79 4.39
N THR A 4 4.23 15.55 4.56
CA THR A 4 3.16 14.97 3.71
C THR A 4 1.74 15.34 4.15
N ARG A 5 1.58 15.89 5.36
CA ARG A 5 0.26 16.15 5.95
C ARG A 5 -0.40 17.42 5.38
N GLY A 6 0.42 18.44 5.10
CA GLY A 6 -0.04 19.65 4.41
C GLY A 6 -0.51 19.35 2.97
N ASP A 7 0.20 18.46 2.28
CA ASP A 7 -0.15 18.07 0.91
C ASP A 7 -1.46 17.29 0.81
N SER A 8 -1.78 16.45 1.80
CA SER A 8 -3.06 15.73 1.83
C SER A 8 -4.24 16.66 2.14
N GLU A 9 -4.08 17.56 3.12
CA GLU A 9 -5.14 18.50 3.50
C GLU A 9 -5.45 19.45 2.33
N PHE A 10 -4.41 19.98 1.66
CA PHE A 10 -4.58 20.80 0.45
C PHE A 10 -5.35 20.04 -0.63
N ARG A 11 -4.92 18.82 -0.97
CA ARG A 11 -5.59 18.01 -1.99
C ARG A 11 -7.06 17.80 -1.67
N ASP A 12 -7.37 17.44 -0.42
CA ASP A 12 -8.72 17.09 -0.01
C ASP A 12 -9.63 18.34 -0.04
N ASP A 13 -9.10 19.52 0.31
CA ASP A 13 -9.79 20.80 0.13
C ASP A 13 -10.07 21.13 -1.34
N VAL A 14 -9.08 20.98 -2.22
CA VAL A 14 -9.29 21.23 -3.66
C VAL A 14 -10.31 20.26 -4.24
N VAL A 15 -10.29 18.98 -3.84
CA VAL A 15 -11.28 17.99 -4.28
C VAL A 15 -12.68 18.33 -3.77
N ARG A 16 -12.81 18.80 -2.53
CA ARG A 16 -14.08 19.26 -1.97
C ARG A 16 -14.65 20.42 -2.78
N VAL A 17 -13.85 21.46 -3.03
CA VAL A 17 -14.26 22.60 -3.87
C VAL A 17 -14.63 22.14 -5.28
N ALA A 18 -13.87 21.21 -5.86
CA ALA A 18 -14.19 20.67 -7.18
C ALA A 18 -15.49 19.86 -7.21
N ARG A 19 -15.88 19.20 -6.11
CA ARG A 19 -17.16 18.47 -6.00
C ARG A 19 -18.35 19.41 -5.88
N ASP A 20 -18.20 20.45 -5.06
CA ASP A 20 -19.25 21.41 -4.73
C ASP A 20 -19.33 22.59 -5.71
N ARG A 21 -18.57 22.53 -6.81
CA ARG A 21 -18.49 23.60 -7.81
C ARG A 21 -19.87 23.90 -8.43
N GLU A 22 -20.11 25.17 -8.70
CA GLU A 22 -21.35 25.62 -9.33
C GLU A 22 -21.55 25.03 -10.74
N PRO A 23 -22.81 24.85 -11.20
CA PRO A 23 -23.10 24.46 -12.58
C PRO A 23 -22.43 25.41 -13.58
N GLY A 24 -21.65 24.87 -14.51
CA GLY A 24 -20.90 25.66 -15.50
C GLY A 24 -19.44 25.92 -15.12
N VAL A 25 -19.05 25.72 -13.86
CA VAL A 25 -17.63 25.75 -13.45
C VAL A 25 -16.94 24.46 -13.88
N THR A 26 -15.86 24.60 -14.66
CA THR A 26 -15.07 23.46 -15.16
C THR A 26 -13.97 23.07 -14.18
N LEU A 27 -13.50 21.83 -14.26
CA LEU A 27 -12.33 21.38 -13.49
C LEU A 27 -11.07 22.17 -13.86
N ALA A 28 -10.95 22.62 -15.11
CA ALA A 28 -9.87 23.48 -15.56
C ALA A 28 -9.84 24.82 -14.81
N GLN A 29 -11.02 25.43 -14.60
CA GLN A 29 -11.13 26.69 -13.85
C GLN A 29 -10.74 26.49 -12.39
N VAL A 30 -11.28 25.47 -11.73
CA VAL A 30 -10.91 25.14 -10.34
C VAL A 30 -9.40 24.88 -10.23
N ALA A 31 -8.85 24.06 -11.13
CA ALA A 31 -7.41 23.77 -11.13
C ALA A 31 -6.56 25.05 -11.27
N LYS A 32 -6.97 25.97 -12.13
CA LYS A 32 -6.32 27.27 -12.32
C LYS A 32 -6.37 28.12 -11.06
N ASP A 33 -7.52 28.17 -10.38
CA ASP A 33 -7.70 28.97 -9.16
C ASP A 33 -6.81 28.49 -8.01
N PHE A 34 -6.52 27.18 -7.96
CA PHE A 34 -5.60 26.57 -6.98
C PHE A 34 -4.15 26.44 -7.49
N GLY A 35 -3.84 26.93 -8.69
CA GLY A 35 -2.48 26.88 -9.26
C GLY A 35 -1.97 25.48 -9.58
N ILE A 36 -2.86 24.51 -9.81
CA ILE A 36 -2.51 23.13 -10.16
C ILE A 36 -2.84 22.81 -11.62
N HIS A 37 -2.17 21.80 -12.16
CA HIS A 37 -2.48 21.31 -13.50
C HIS A 37 -3.84 20.58 -13.50
N GLU A 38 -4.70 20.86 -14.49
CA GLU A 38 -6.05 20.25 -14.60
C GLU A 38 -6.02 18.72 -14.52
N MET A 39 -5.10 18.09 -15.26
CA MET A 39 -4.88 16.63 -15.22
C MET A 39 -4.63 16.09 -13.80
N THR A 40 -3.97 16.87 -12.93
CA THR A 40 -3.75 16.50 -11.52
C THR A 40 -5.07 16.45 -10.76
N LEU A 41 -5.90 17.48 -10.90
CA LEU A 41 -7.24 17.51 -10.29
C LEU A 41 -8.13 16.39 -10.84
N ALA A 42 -8.10 16.14 -12.15
CA ALA A 42 -8.86 15.06 -12.79
C ALA A 42 -8.43 13.67 -12.26
N LYS A 43 -7.14 13.48 -11.97
CA LYS A 43 -6.63 12.25 -11.33
C LYS A 43 -7.17 12.10 -9.91
N TRP A 44 -7.17 13.16 -9.12
CA TRP A 44 -7.72 13.14 -7.76
C TRP A 44 -9.22 12.84 -7.77
N MET A 45 -9.99 13.51 -8.62
CA MET A 45 -11.42 13.25 -8.80
C MET A 45 -11.71 11.80 -9.21
N ARG A 46 -10.89 11.23 -10.11
CA ARG A 46 -10.98 9.81 -10.47
C ARG A 46 -10.68 8.91 -9.28
N ARG A 47 -9.64 9.22 -8.49
CA ARG A 47 -9.28 8.44 -7.30
C ARG A 47 -10.42 8.42 -6.29
N VAL A 48 -10.98 9.57 -5.95
CA VAL A 48 -12.07 9.61 -4.98
C VAL A 48 -13.34 8.96 -5.52
N ALA A 49 -13.60 9.02 -6.83
CA ALA A 49 -14.70 8.25 -7.42
C ALA A 49 -14.51 6.72 -7.33
N ILE A 50 -13.27 6.23 -7.36
CA ILE A 50 -12.95 4.81 -7.14
C ILE A 50 -13.11 4.48 -5.65
N ASP A 51 -12.54 5.31 -4.77
CA ASP A 51 -12.57 5.08 -3.33
C ASP A 51 -14.00 5.14 -2.76
N ASP A 52 -14.87 5.99 -3.33
CA ASP A 52 -16.30 6.06 -3.00
C ASP A 52 -17.16 4.98 -3.69
N GLY A 53 -16.57 4.11 -4.52
CA GLY A 53 -17.28 3.03 -5.23
C GLY A 53 -18.11 3.45 -6.45
N HIS A 54 -18.04 4.72 -6.87
CA HIS A 54 -18.74 5.23 -8.06
C HIS A 54 -18.07 4.80 -9.39
N LYS A 55 -16.83 4.32 -9.34
CA LYS A 55 -16.09 3.78 -10.48
C LYS A 55 -15.36 2.49 -10.11
N PRO A 56 -15.27 1.53 -11.05
CA PRO A 56 -14.51 0.30 -10.80
C PRO A 56 -13.01 0.60 -10.65
N GLY A 57 -12.36 -0.04 -9.67
CA GLY A 57 -10.93 0.03 -9.42
C GLY A 57 -10.57 -0.42 -8.01
N THR A 58 -9.28 -0.65 -7.74
CA THR A 58 -8.81 -0.92 -6.37
C THR A 58 -8.75 0.38 -5.59
N THR A 59 -9.43 0.38 -4.45
CA THR A 59 -9.48 1.51 -3.53
C THR A 59 -8.13 1.72 -2.86
N SER A 60 -7.91 2.94 -2.36
CA SER A 60 -6.69 3.29 -1.62
C SER A 60 -6.50 2.41 -0.38
N THR A 61 -7.57 2.05 0.30
CA THR A 61 -7.58 1.19 1.49
C THR A 61 -7.18 -0.24 1.14
N GLU A 62 -7.83 -0.86 0.16
CA GLU A 62 -7.46 -2.21 -0.32
C GLU A 62 -6.00 -2.28 -0.78
N SER A 63 -5.52 -1.23 -1.46
CA SER A 63 -4.11 -1.15 -1.88
C SER A 63 -3.15 -1.11 -0.69
N ALA A 64 -3.50 -0.38 0.38
CA ALA A 64 -2.71 -0.31 1.60
C ALA A 64 -2.71 -1.66 2.34
N GLU A 65 -3.87 -2.28 2.49
CA GLU A 65 -4.00 -3.60 3.10
C GLU A 65 -3.19 -4.66 2.36
N LEU A 66 -3.24 -4.65 1.02
CA LEU A 66 -2.47 -5.57 0.18
C LEU A 66 -0.95 -5.39 0.38
N ARG A 67 -0.47 -4.15 0.53
CA ARG A 67 0.94 -3.88 0.84
C ARG A 67 1.34 -4.46 2.20
N GLU A 68 0.52 -4.22 3.23
CA GLU A 68 0.79 -4.72 4.57
C GLU A 68 0.70 -6.24 4.66
N LEU A 69 -0.24 -6.87 3.94
CA LEU A 69 -0.33 -8.32 3.84
C LEU A 69 0.89 -8.92 3.15
N ARG A 70 1.35 -8.33 2.04
CA ARG A 70 2.58 -8.78 1.35
C ARG A 70 3.81 -8.66 2.24
N LYS A 71 3.90 -7.57 3.01
CA LYS A 71 5.00 -7.37 3.97
C LYS A 71 4.97 -8.44 5.08
N ARG A 72 3.81 -8.69 5.67
CA ARG A 72 3.63 -9.74 6.70
C ARG A 72 3.94 -11.13 6.16
N ASN A 73 3.47 -11.45 4.96
CA ASN A 73 3.72 -12.73 4.33
C ASN A 73 5.23 -12.97 4.11
N ARG A 74 5.96 -11.97 3.59
CA ARG A 74 7.42 -12.05 3.44
C ARG A 74 8.14 -12.26 4.77
N LEU A 75 7.70 -11.62 5.84
CA LEU A 75 8.28 -11.81 7.17
C LEU A 75 8.06 -13.24 7.67
N LEU A 76 6.82 -13.74 7.55
CA LEU A 76 6.47 -15.10 7.96
C LEU A 76 7.25 -16.15 7.16
N GLU A 77 7.49 -15.93 5.87
CA GLU A 77 8.33 -16.80 5.05
C GLU A 77 9.77 -16.85 5.56
N GLN A 78 10.33 -15.70 5.95
CA GLN A 78 11.68 -15.63 6.53
C GLN A 78 11.77 -16.35 7.88
N GLU A 79 10.78 -16.13 8.76
CA GLU A 79 10.71 -16.82 10.06
C GLU A 79 10.60 -18.34 9.87
N ASN A 80 9.74 -18.79 8.95
CA ASN A 80 9.61 -20.21 8.62
C ASN A 80 10.92 -20.79 8.11
N GLU A 81 11.67 -20.07 7.27
CA GLU A 81 12.96 -20.52 6.78
C GLU A 81 13.98 -20.68 7.91
N VAL A 82 14.03 -19.73 8.84
CA VAL A 82 14.89 -19.82 10.04
C VAL A 82 14.51 -21.03 10.89
N LEU A 83 13.22 -21.24 11.14
CA LEU A 83 12.73 -22.37 11.92
C LEU A 83 13.05 -23.72 11.25
N ARG A 84 12.89 -23.81 9.93
CA ARG A 84 13.26 -25.02 9.17
C ARG A 84 14.75 -25.33 9.26
N ARG A 85 15.61 -24.30 9.14
CA ARG A 85 17.07 -24.45 9.30
C ARG A 85 17.44 -24.91 10.70
N ALA A 86 16.84 -24.31 11.73
CA ALA A 86 17.06 -24.72 13.12
C ALA A 86 16.62 -26.17 13.37
N ALA A 87 15.45 -26.57 12.86
CA ALA A 87 14.96 -27.94 12.96
C ALA A 87 15.88 -28.95 12.24
N ALA A 88 16.39 -28.60 11.06
CA ALA A 88 17.33 -29.44 10.32
C ALA A 88 18.69 -29.58 11.06
N TYR A 89 19.18 -28.50 11.66
CA TYR A 89 20.40 -28.55 12.47
C TYR A 89 20.23 -29.44 13.70
N LEU A 90 19.10 -29.29 14.42
CA LEU A 90 18.80 -30.09 15.60
C LEU A 90 18.62 -31.58 15.27
N SER A 91 17.98 -31.92 14.14
CA SER A 91 17.80 -33.31 13.74
C SER A 91 19.13 -33.98 13.34
N GLN A 92 20.06 -33.23 12.74
CA GLN A 92 21.41 -33.72 12.46
C GLN A 92 22.25 -33.91 13.74
N ALA A 93 22.11 -33.03 14.73
CA ALA A 93 22.79 -33.13 16.01
C ALA A 93 22.36 -34.36 16.83
N ASN A 94 21.14 -34.87 16.60
CA ASN A 94 20.57 -36.01 17.31
C ASN A 94 20.73 -37.36 16.58
N LEU A 95 21.50 -37.41 15.48
CA LEU A 95 21.82 -38.69 14.84
C LEU A 95 22.81 -39.47 15.73
N PRO A 96 22.50 -40.70 16.17
CA PRO A 96 23.46 -41.51 16.91
C PRO A 96 24.70 -41.70 16.05
N GLY A 97 25.86 -41.29 16.58
CA GLY A 97 27.14 -41.42 15.92
C GLY A 97 27.26 -42.82 15.33
N LYS A 98 27.39 -42.90 14.01
CA LYS A 98 27.48 -44.15 13.27
C LYS A 98 28.63 -44.93 13.89
N GLY A 99 28.28 -45.92 14.72
CA GLY A 99 29.23 -46.72 15.45
C GLY A 99 30.20 -47.31 14.45
N SER A 100 31.47 -46.93 14.59
CA SER A 100 32.57 -47.58 13.91
C SER A 100 32.63 -49.01 14.43
N THR A 101 31.88 -49.93 13.79
CA THR A 101 32.16 -51.35 13.89
C THR A 101 33.41 -51.62 13.07
N ARG A 102 34.56 -51.45 13.74
CA ARG A 102 35.84 -51.98 13.28
C ARG A 102 35.91 -53.43 13.76
N SER A 103 35.67 -54.37 12.85
CA SER A 103 36.04 -55.78 12.96
C SER A 103 37.14 -56.08 11.96
#